data_AF-A0A529HIV5-F1
#
_entry.id   AF-A0A529HIV5-F1
#
_cell.length_a   1.000
_cell.length_b   1.000
_cell.length_c   1.000
_cell.angle_alpha   90.00
_cell.angle_beta   90.00
_cell.angle_gamma   90.00
#
_symmetry.space_group_name_H-M   'P 1'
#
loop_
_entity.id
_entity.type
_entity.pdbx_description
1 polymer ?
#
loop_
_entity_poly.entity_id
_entity_poly.type
_entity_poly.pdbx_seq_one_letter_code
_entity_poly.pdbx_strand_id
1 'polypeptide(L)'
;MPKTLSSVLLLAVSLLLAACNSSNVKFSIVSGSENTVLEPIVQEFCAKQGATCIVSYQGSLDIGLGLQKPGGLDQDAVWPASSVWVDLFDSGRKVRNLTSIAQMPVILGVRKSKAAELGWVGRDVFM
;
A
#
# COMPACT_ATOMS: atom_id res chain seq x y z
N MET A 1 53.20 -18.20 16.76
CA MET A 1 51.82 -18.73 16.83
C MET A 1 50.72 -17.75 17.29
N PRO A 2 50.95 -16.58 17.95
CA PRO A 2 49.82 -15.73 18.39
C PRO A 2 49.26 -14.76 17.33
N LYS A 3 50.02 -14.47 16.26
CA LYS A 3 49.63 -13.50 15.22
C LYS A 3 48.48 -14.00 14.33
N THR A 4 48.45 -15.30 14.01
CA THR A 4 47.41 -15.91 13.18
C THR A 4 46.05 -15.97 13.87
N LEU A 5 46.03 -16.20 15.19
CA LEU A 5 44.78 -16.24 15.97
C LEU A 5 44.12 -14.85 16.07
N SER A 6 44.94 -13.80 16.22
CA SER A 6 44.46 -12.42 16.30
C SER A 6 43.92 -11.92 14.95
N SER A 7 44.55 -12.31 13.83
CA SER A 7 44.07 -12.00 12.48
C SER A 7 42.75 -12.70 12.14
N VAL A 8 42.58 -13.97 12.56
CA VAL A 8 41.32 -14.71 12.35
C VAL A 8 40.17 -14.10 13.17
N LEU A 9 40.45 -13.66 14.40
CA LEU A 9 39.45 -13.00 15.24
C LEU A 9 39.03 -11.64 14.67
N LEU A 10 39.96 -10.85 14.15
CA LEU A 10 39.64 -9.58 13.48
C LEU A 10 38.78 -9.80 12.22
N LEU A 11 39.11 -10.84 11.44
CA LEU A 11 38.35 -11.17 10.23
C LEU A 11 36.94 -11.64 10.56
N ALA A 12 36.78 -12.48 11.59
CA ALA A 12 35.48 -12.94 12.07
C ALA A 12 34.60 -11.77 12.58
N VAL A 13 35.18 -10.82 13.31
CA VAL A 13 34.46 -9.62 13.77
C VAL A 13 34.04 -8.74 12.59
N SER A 14 34.89 -8.58 11.57
CA SER A 14 34.54 -7.81 10.36
C SER A 14 33.42 -8.46 9.53
N LEU A 15 33.38 -9.80 9.46
CA LEU A 15 32.31 -10.57 8.81
C LEU A 15 30.99 -10.48 9.59
N LEU A 16 31.04 -10.49 10.92
CA LEU A 16 29.87 -10.33 11.78
C LEU A 16 29.27 -8.91 11.70
N LEU A 17 30.10 -7.88 11.55
CA LEU A 17 29.66 -6.48 11.38
C LEU A 17 29.02 -6.21 10.01
N ALA A 18 29.42 -6.95 8.97
CA ALA A 18 28.83 -6.83 7.63
C ALA A 18 27.44 -7.52 7.50
N ALA A 19 27.11 -8.43 8.41
CA ALA A 19 25.88 -9.22 8.35
C ALA A 19 24.63 -8.49 8.88
N CYS A 20 24.77 -7.31 9.48
CA CYS A 20 23.65 -6.59 10.11
C CYS A 20 22.87 -5.64 9.19
N ASN A 21 23.20 -5.55 7.89
CA ASN A 21 22.61 -4.51 7.03
C ASN A 21 21.39 -4.96 6.20
N SER A 22 20.79 -6.12 6.50
CA SER A 22 19.59 -6.62 5.80
C SER A 22 18.39 -6.72 6.73
N SER A 23 17.96 -5.61 7.33
CA SER A 23 16.65 -5.57 7.98
C SER A 23 15.59 -5.53 6.89
N ASN A 24 15.00 -6.68 6.56
CA ASN A 24 13.82 -6.73 5.71
C ASN A 24 12.65 -6.08 6.47
N VAL A 25 12.37 -4.81 6.14
CA VAL A 25 11.29 -4.04 6.77
C VAL A 25 9.96 -4.65 6.34
N LYS A 26 9.16 -5.12 7.29
CA LYS A 26 7.78 -5.52 7.02
C LYS A 26 6.87 -4.31 7.22
N PHE A 27 6.09 -3.98 6.20
CA PHE A 27 5.18 -2.83 6.21
C PHE A 27 3.78 -3.29 5.83
N SER A 28 2.82 -3.11 6.73
CA SER A 28 1.45 -3.59 6.57
C SER A 28 0.52 -2.46 6.12
N ILE A 29 -0.31 -2.75 5.12
CA ILE A 29 -1.21 -1.79 4.50
C ILE A 29 -2.61 -2.39 4.50
N VAL A 30 -3.59 -1.68 5.06
CA VAL A 30 -5.01 -2.01 4.84
C VAL A 30 -5.56 -1.14 3.72
N SER A 31 -6.08 -1.78 2.67
CA SER A 31 -6.48 -1.11 1.43
C SER A 31 -7.91 -1.46 1.02
N GLY A 32 -8.54 -0.54 0.30
CA GLY A 32 -9.74 -0.85 -0.48
C GLY A 32 -9.44 -1.85 -1.61
N SER A 33 -10.40 -2.72 -1.94
CA SER A 33 -10.25 -3.74 -2.98
C SER A 33 -10.13 -3.13 -4.38
N GLU A 34 -10.69 -1.95 -4.59
CA GLU A 34 -10.51 -1.10 -5.76
C GLU A 34 -9.04 -0.85 -6.13
N ASN A 35 -8.14 -0.85 -5.15
CA ASN A 35 -6.71 -0.59 -5.35
C ASN A 35 -5.91 -1.84 -5.76
N THR A 36 -6.53 -3.03 -5.83
CA THR A 36 -5.83 -4.27 -6.20
C THR A 36 -5.09 -4.15 -7.53
N VAL A 37 -5.63 -3.37 -8.47
CA VAL A 37 -4.99 -3.10 -9.77
C VAL A 37 -3.67 -2.33 -9.64
N LEU A 38 -3.48 -1.58 -8.56
CA LEU A 38 -2.30 -0.78 -8.27
C LEU A 38 -1.31 -1.48 -7.31
N GLU A 39 -1.72 -2.54 -6.62
CA GLU A 39 -0.86 -3.29 -5.70
C GLU A 39 0.48 -3.71 -6.34
N PRO A 40 0.55 -4.21 -7.59
CA PRO A 40 1.82 -4.61 -8.18
C PRO A 40 2.87 -3.49 -8.22
N ILE A 41 2.44 -2.23 -8.42
CA ILE A 41 3.32 -1.06 -8.43
C ILE A 41 3.89 -0.81 -7.03
N VAL A 42 3.05 -0.95 -6.00
CA VAL A 42 3.45 -0.82 -4.59
C VAL A 42 4.43 -1.93 -4.21
N GLN A 43 4.16 -3.17 -4.60
CA GLN A 43 5.03 -4.30 -4.32
C GLN A 43 6.40 -4.15 -4.99
N GLU A 44 6.44 -3.69 -6.25
CA GLU A 44 7.69 -3.39 -6.95
C GLU A 44 8.49 -2.29 -6.23
N PHE A 45 7.82 -1.23 -5.77
CA PHE A 45 8.45 -0.18 -4.99
C PHE A 45 9.03 -0.74 -3.68
N CYS A 46 8.27 -1.51 -2.91
CA CYS A 46 8.74 -2.07 -1.64
C CYS A 46 9.96 -2.99 -1.85
N ALA A 47 9.93 -3.86 -2.86
CA ALA A 47 11.06 -4.72 -3.21
C ALA A 47 12.32 -3.90 -3.55
N LYS A 48 12.19 -2.80 -4.32
CA LYS A 48 13.29 -1.87 -4.62
C LYS A 48 13.86 -1.20 -3.38
N GLN A 49 13.05 -0.99 -2.34
CA GLN A 49 13.49 -0.44 -1.06
C GLN A 49 14.00 -1.49 -0.06
N GLY A 50 14.04 -2.78 -0.44
CA GLY A 50 14.41 -3.85 0.49
C GLY A 50 13.36 -4.10 1.59
N ALA A 51 12.11 -3.73 1.33
CA ALA A 51 10.97 -3.92 2.23
C ALA A 51 9.99 -4.97 1.69
N THR A 52 9.28 -5.64 2.59
CA THR A 52 8.15 -6.50 2.31
C THR A 52 6.86 -5.78 2.66
N CYS A 53 6.07 -5.42 1.66
CA CYS A 53 4.75 -4.82 1.87
C CYS A 53 3.67 -5.92 1.89
N ILE A 54 2.85 -5.91 2.94
CA ILE A 54 1.76 -6.87 3.12
C ILE A 54 0.45 -6.09 3.02
N VAL A 55 -0.28 -6.28 1.93
CA VAL A 55 -1.58 -5.63 1.71
C VAL A 55 -2.70 -6.56 2.17
N SER A 56 -3.55 -6.07 3.06
CA SER A 56 -4.84 -6.67 3.39
C SER A 56 -5.97 -5.81 2.82
N TYR A 57 -7.09 -6.44 2.49
CA TYR A 57 -8.21 -5.76 1.85
C TYR A 57 -9.41 -5.64 2.78
N GLN A 58 -10.00 -4.45 2.81
CA GLN A 58 -11.17 -4.11 3.61
C GLN A 58 -11.99 -3.02 2.90
N GLY A 59 -13.30 -2.91 3.19
CA GLY A 59 -14.10 -1.82 2.66
C GLY A 59 -13.58 -0.46 3.11
N SER A 60 -13.52 0.53 2.21
CA SER A 60 -13.01 1.87 2.53
C SER A 60 -13.75 2.56 3.68
N LEU A 61 -15.07 2.32 3.82
CA LEU A 61 -15.84 2.75 4.98
C LEU A 61 -15.35 2.08 6.27
N ASP A 62 -15.10 0.76 6.23
CA ASP A 62 -14.66 0.02 7.41
C ASP A 62 -13.23 0.41 7.82
N ILE A 63 -12.37 0.79 6.87
CA ILE A 63 -11.06 1.41 7.14
C ILE A 63 -11.27 2.72 7.90
N GLY A 64 -12.17 3.59 7.42
CA GLY A 64 -12.55 4.83 8.12
C GLY A 64 -13.06 4.54 9.54
N LEU A 65 -14.03 3.65 9.71
CA LEU A 65 -14.54 3.24 11.02
C LEU A 65 -13.44 2.65 11.92
N GLY A 66 -12.46 1.96 11.36
CA GLY A 66 -11.27 1.48 12.06
C GLY A 66 -10.44 2.63 12.64
N LEU A 67 -10.20 3.69 11.86
CA LEU A 67 -9.50 4.89 12.33
C LEU A 67 -10.25 5.62 13.45
N GLN A 68 -11.58 5.55 13.46
CA GLN A 68 -12.40 6.17 14.50
C GLN A 68 -12.25 5.49 15.87
N LYS A 69 -11.87 4.20 15.91
CA LYS A 69 -11.68 3.46 17.16
C LYS A 69 -10.58 4.10 18.02
N PRO A 70 -10.67 4.05 19.37
CA PRO A 70 -9.61 4.59 20.23
C PRO A 70 -8.21 4.02 19.91
N GLY A 71 -8.12 2.71 19.66
CA GLY A 71 -6.88 2.04 19.29
C GLY A 71 -6.48 2.17 17.82
N GLY A 72 -7.38 2.61 16.95
CA GLY A 72 -7.14 2.70 15.51
C GLY A 72 -7.11 1.34 14.82
N LEU A 73 -6.29 1.27 13.77
CA LEU A 73 -5.98 0.07 13.00
C LEU A 73 -4.57 -0.40 13.38
N ASP A 74 -4.33 -1.71 13.31
CA ASP A 74 -3.03 -2.30 13.63
C ASP A 74 -2.01 -2.12 12.49
N GLN A 75 -2.49 -1.77 11.29
CA GLN A 75 -1.67 -1.61 10.10
C GLN A 75 -0.89 -0.29 10.10
N ASP A 76 0.28 -0.31 9.45
CA ASP A 76 1.18 0.84 9.36
C ASP A 76 0.63 1.94 8.44
N ALA A 77 -0.15 1.56 7.43
CA ALA A 77 -0.80 2.48 6.50
C ALA A 77 -2.23 2.09 6.15
N VAL A 78 -3.01 3.11 5.80
CA VAL A 78 -4.36 2.98 5.24
C VAL A 78 -4.36 3.48 3.80
N TRP A 79 -5.05 2.75 2.92
CA TRP A 79 -5.21 3.13 1.52
C TRP A 79 -6.66 2.92 1.05
N PRO A 80 -7.59 3.79 1.47
CA PRO A 80 -8.97 3.74 1.00
C PRO A 80 -9.10 4.24 -0.46
N ALA A 81 -10.23 3.96 -1.12
CA ALA A 81 -10.66 4.52 -2.42
C ALA A 81 -10.51 6.04 -2.51
N SER A 82 -10.69 6.72 -1.39
CA SER A 82 -10.72 8.18 -1.32
C SER A 82 -10.24 8.66 0.04
N SER A 83 -9.48 9.75 0.03
CA SER A 83 -9.02 10.44 1.25
C SER A 83 -10.17 10.92 2.12
N VAL A 84 -11.38 11.09 1.56
CA VAL A 84 -12.58 11.52 2.30
C VAL A 84 -12.86 10.61 3.51
N TRP A 85 -12.55 9.31 3.40
CA TRP A 85 -12.75 8.37 4.50
C TRP A 85 -11.80 8.62 5.67
N VAL A 86 -10.57 9.09 5.39
CA VAL A 86 -9.63 9.53 6.44
C VAL A 86 -10.12 10.85 7.04
N ASP A 87 -10.49 11.81 6.20
CA ASP A 87 -10.92 13.15 6.62
C ASP A 87 -12.15 13.11 7.54
N LEU A 88 -13.11 12.23 7.24
CA LEU A 88 -14.35 12.11 8.00
C LEU A 88 -14.21 11.32 9.30
N PHE A 89 -13.35 10.29 9.34
CA PHE A 89 -13.36 9.32 10.43
C PHE A 89 -12.11 9.34 11.33
N ASP A 90 -10.98 9.91 10.90
CA ASP A 90 -9.76 10.00 11.71
C ASP A 90 -9.80 11.17 12.71
N SER A 91 -10.83 11.21 13.56
CA SER A 91 -10.99 12.24 14.59
C SER A 91 -9.83 12.28 15.59
N GLY A 92 -9.14 11.15 15.78
CA GLY A 92 -7.97 11.02 16.64
C GLY A 92 -6.64 11.44 16.00
N ARG A 93 -6.65 11.87 14.72
CA ARG A 93 -5.46 12.25 13.95
C ARG A 93 -4.36 11.18 13.99
N LYS A 94 -4.75 9.91 13.85
CA LYS A 94 -3.85 8.75 13.85
C LYS A 94 -3.01 8.73 12.56
N VAL A 95 -3.61 9.11 11.44
CA VAL A 95 -2.90 9.32 10.19
C VAL A 95 -2.09 10.62 10.31
N ARG A 96 -0.77 10.49 10.26
CA ARG A 96 0.17 11.63 10.37
C ARG A 96 0.50 12.25 9.04
N ASN A 97 0.56 11.42 7.99
CA ASN A 97 0.89 11.82 6.63
C ASN A 97 -0.19 11.31 5.69
N LEU A 98 -0.69 12.18 4.81
CA LEU A 98 -1.70 11.86 3.82
C LEU A 98 -1.26 12.39 2.45
N THR A 99 -1.29 11.55 1.43
CA THR A 99 -0.93 11.93 0.05
C THR A 99 -1.78 11.14 -0.93
N SER A 100 -2.37 11.83 -1.91
CA SER A 100 -3.07 11.18 -3.01
C SER A 100 -2.04 10.59 -3.98
N ILE A 101 -2.14 9.28 -4.24
CA ILE A 101 -1.22 8.56 -5.14
C ILE A 101 -1.90 8.04 -6.41
N ALA A 102 -3.23 8.11 -6.48
CA ALA A 102 -4.01 7.63 -7.62
C ALA A 102 -5.31 8.41 -7.76
N GLN A 103 -5.78 8.53 -9.01
CA GLN A 103 -7.11 9.02 -9.35
C GLN A 103 -7.80 7.98 -10.21
N MET A 104 -9.01 7.57 -9.80
CA MET A 104 -9.80 6.54 -10.48
C MET A 104 -11.13 7.17 -10.90
N PRO A 105 -11.26 7.63 -12.16
CA PRO A 105 -12.50 8.22 -12.63
C PRO A 105 -13.61 7.16 -12.67
N VAL A 106 -14.82 7.57 -12.29
CA VAL A 106 -16.01 6.72 -12.47
C VAL A 106 -16.37 6.74 -13.94
N ILE A 107 -16.40 5.56 -14.56
CA ILE A 107 -16.75 5.38 -15.96
C ILE A 107 -17.94 4.44 -16.11
N LEU A 108 -18.84 4.75 -17.04
CA LEU A 108 -19.91 3.83 -17.43
C LEU A 108 -19.40 2.87 -18.51
N GLY A 109 -19.03 1.66 -18.09
CA GLY A 109 -18.69 0.58 -19.02
C GLY A 109 -19.95 -0.12 -19.55
N VAL A 110 -20.17 -0.08 -20.86
CA VAL A 110 -21.33 -0.75 -21.50
C VAL A 110 -20.84 -1.78 -22.51
N ARG A 111 -21.48 -2.97 -22.53
CA ARG A 111 -21.22 -3.95 -23.58
C ARG A 111 -21.67 -3.39 -24.93
N LYS A 112 -20.88 -3.63 -25.98
CA LYS A 112 -21.19 -3.17 -27.34
C LYS A 112 -22.60 -3.57 -27.81
N SER A 113 -23.06 -4.77 -27.49
CA SER A 113 -24.42 -5.23 -27.82
C SER A 113 -25.50 -4.38 -27.17
N LYS A 114 -25.34 -4.03 -25.89
CA LYS A 114 -26.28 -3.16 -25.17
C LYS A 114 -26.21 -1.73 -25.68
N ALA A 115 -25.02 -1.21 -25.97
CA ALA A 115 -24.86 0.10 -26.59
C ALA A 115 -25.54 0.16 -27.97
N ALA A 116 -25.50 -0.92 -28.75
CA ALA A 116 -26.17 -1.00 -30.04
C ALA A 116 -27.70 -1.03 -29.88
N GLU A 117 -28.22 -1.81 -28.94
CA GLU A 117 -29.66 -1.86 -28.60
C GLU A 117 -30.19 -0.49 -28.16
N LEU A 118 -29.40 0.25 -27.38
CA LEU A 118 -29.72 1.60 -26.92
C LEU A 118 -29.51 2.67 -28.01
N GLY A 119 -28.98 2.30 -29.18
CA GLY A 119 -28.70 3.24 -30.27
C GLY A 119 -27.55 4.23 -29.97
N TRP A 120 -26.67 3.88 -29.03
CA TRP A 120 -25.56 4.73 -28.57
C TRP A 120 -24.30 4.62 -29.43
N VAL A 121 -24.20 3.59 -30.28
CA VAL A 121 -23.02 3.38 -31.13
C VAL A 121 -22.88 4.53 -32.14
N GLY A 122 -21.74 5.21 -32.10
CA GLY A 122 -21.41 6.32 -33.01
C GLY A 122 -22.16 7.62 -32.69
N ARG A 123 -22.71 7.76 -31.49
CA ARG A 123 -23.39 8.98 -31.03
C ARG A 123 -22.73 9.49 -29.76
N ASP A 124 -22.80 10.81 -29.55
CA ASP A 124 -22.45 11.40 -28.27
C ASP A 124 -23.50 11.01 -27.23
N VAL A 125 -23.03 10.42 -26.13
CA VAL A 125 -23.84 10.03 -24.99
C VAL A 125 -23.43 10.90 -23.81
N PHE A 126 -24.34 11.75 -23.37
CA PHE A 126 -24.17 12.58 -22.18
C PHE A 126 -24.81 11.87 -21.00
N MET A 127 -24.03 11.71 -19.91
CA MET A 127 -24.51 11.25 -18.61
C MET A 127 -24.87 12.43 -17.73
#